data_AF-A0A2U9IRI8-F1
#
_entry.id   AF-A0A2U9IRI8-F1
#
_cell.length_a   1.000
_cell.length_b   1.000
_cell.length_c   1.000
_cell.angle_alpha   90.00
_cell.angle_beta   90.00
_cell.angle_gamma   90.00
#
_symmetry.space_group_name_H-M   'P 1'
#
loop_
_entity.id
_entity.type
_entity.pdbx_description
1 polymer ?
#
loop_
_entity_poly.entity_id
_entity_poly.type
_entity_poly.pdbx_seq_one_letter_code
_entity_poly.pdbx_strand_id
1 'polypeptide(L)'
;MLNLVMSSLSKSSTDDLEKFLLDRASEVACLAKGGGGKVVDKTQVNNLLTSMQNFKNVEKLELLIMRQMGRGEINQGAGKRLIETIEEIKKRGVNDVVERVLDFLGYVKWAFESMEKMEACSGVNNLSSLVDKVIKGGEPQHRNFQGPKNR
;
A
#
# COMPACT_ATOMS: atom_id res chain seq x y z
N MET A 1 -0.97 -28.21 -28.29
CA MET A 1 0.15 -27.81 -27.41
C MET A 1 0.35 -26.30 -27.31
N LEU A 2 0.20 -25.51 -28.39
CA LEU A 2 0.33 -24.04 -28.37
C LEU A 2 -0.63 -23.31 -27.39
N ASN A 3 -1.90 -23.74 -27.29
CA ASN A 3 -2.88 -23.09 -26.40
C ASN A 3 -2.59 -23.29 -24.89
N LEU A 4 -1.94 -24.40 -24.52
CA LEU A 4 -1.61 -24.68 -23.11
C LEU A 4 -0.44 -23.80 -22.65
N VAL A 5 0.54 -23.59 -23.53
CA VAL A 5 1.73 -22.77 -23.27
C VAL A 5 1.39 -21.27 -23.24
N MET A 6 0.53 -20.80 -24.15
CA MET A 6 0.05 -19.40 -24.14
C MET A 6 -0.78 -19.08 -22.88
N SER A 7 -1.63 -20.02 -22.45
CA SER A 7 -2.40 -19.87 -21.21
C SER A 7 -1.48 -19.77 -19.98
N SER A 8 -0.48 -20.65 -19.86
CA SER A 8 0.48 -20.59 -18.74
C SER A 8 1.35 -19.32 -18.73
N LEU A 9 1.73 -18.80 -19.91
CA LEU A 9 2.51 -17.56 -20.05
C LEU A 9 1.68 -16.31 -19.66
N SER A 10 0.40 -16.27 -20.04
CA SER A 10 -0.50 -15.17 -19.66
C SER A 10 -0.85 -15.16 -18.17
N LYS A 11 -0.89 -16.34 -17.55
CA LYS A 11 -1.18 -16.49 -16.14
C LYS A 11 0.00 -16.04 -15.27
N SER A 12 1.22 -16.45 -15.60
CA SER A 12 2.40 -16.07 -14.80
C SER A 12 2.65 -14.55 -14.82
N SER A 13 2.45 -13.88 -15.96
CA SER A 13 2.63 -12.43 -16.06
C SER A 13 1.58 -11.64 -15.27
N THR A 14 0.36 -12.19 -15.16
CA THR A 14 -0.71 -11.61 -14.34
C THR A 14 -0.42 -11.80 -12.85
N ASP A 15 0.01 -13.00 -12.46
CA ASP A 15 0.40 -13.30 -11.07
C ASP A 15 1.60 -12.43 -10.61
N ASP A 16 2.57 -12.20 -11.51
CA ASP A 16 3.72 -11.32 -11.25
C ASP A 16 3.33 -9.85 -11.08
N LEU A 17 2.36 -9.37 -11.86
CA LEU A 17 1.81 -8.02 -11.71
C LEU A 17 1.06 -7.90 -10.39
N GLU A 18 0.18 -8.84 -10.10
CA GLU A 18 -0.64 -8.85 -8.89
C GLU A 18 0.23 -8.82 -7.64
N LYS A 19 1.23 -9.70 -7.58
CA LYS A 19 2.22 -9.72 -6.51
C LYS A 19 2.94 -8.38 -6.37
N PHE A 20 3.34 -7.79 -7.49
CA PHE A 20 3.98 -6.47 -7.50
C PHE A 20 3.08 -5.39 -6.88
N LEU A 21 1.79 -5.33 -7.25
CA LEU A 21 0.85 -4.34 -6.71
C LEU A 21 0.68 -4.50 -5.19
N LEU A 22 0.52 -5.74 -4.71
CA LEU A 22 0.37 -6.07 -3.30
C LEU A 22 1.62 -5.72 -2.47
N ASP A 23 2.81 -5.99 -3.00
CA ASP A 23 4.07 -5.65 -2.34
C ASP A 23 4.24 -4.13 -2.23
N ARG A 24 4.01 -3.40 -3.33
CA ARG A 24 4.05 -1.94 -3.35
C ARG A 24 3.03 -1.32 -2.42
N ALA A 25 1.82 -1.88 -2.36
CA ALA A 25 0.77 -1.39 -1.48
C ALA A 25 1.15 -1.49 -0.01
N SER A 26 1.75 -2.61 0.38
CA SER A 26 2.25 -2.84 1.74
C SER A 26 3.34 -1.84 2.13
N GLU A 27 4.26 -1.56 1.20
CA GLU A 27 5.31 -0.58 1.39
C GLU A 27 4.76 0.84 1.56
N VAL A 28 3.89 1.30 0.65
CA VAL A 28 3.25 2.62 0.71
C VAL A 28 2.48 2.79 2.01
N ALA A 29 1.71 1.78 2.40
CA ALA A 29 0.92 1.82 3.62
C ALA A 29 1.80 1.98 4.88
N CYS A 30 2.97 1.32 4.94
CA CYS A 30 3.89 1.54 6.04
C CYS A 30 4.51 2.95 6.02
N LEU A 31 4.95 3.43 4.85
CA LEU A 31 5.47 4.79 4.72
C LEU A 31 4.43 5.83 5.17
N ALA A 32 3.17 5.64 4.80
CA ALA A 32 2.05 6.51 5.17
C ALA A 32 1.76 6.47 6.68
N LYS A 33 1.89 5.31 7.34
CA LYS A 33 1.73 5.17 8.80
C LYS A 33 2.84 5.87 9.60
N GLY A 34 3.90 6.33 8.94
CA GLY A 34 4.97 7.08 9.59
C GLY A 34 6.16 6.21 9.96
N GLY A 35 6.60 5.30 9.08
CA GLY A 35 7.89 4.62 9.17
C GLY A 35 9.14 5.54 9.12
N GLY A 36 9.03 6.78 9.65
CA GLY A 36 10.08 7.80 9.68
C GLY A 36 9.62 9.27 9.66
N GLY A 37 8.33 9.59 9.83
CA GLY A 37 7.84 10.99 9.76
C GLY A 37 6.37 11.19 10.12
N LYS A 38 5.83 12.39 9.85
CA LYS A 38 4.43 12.75 10.15
C LYS A 38 3.46 11.74 9.51
N VAL A 39 2.57 11.20 10.32
CA VAL A 39 1.56 10.20 9.94
C VAL A 39 0.58 10.82 8.94
N VAL A 40 0.31 10.10 7.85
CA VAL A 40 -0.73 10.47 6.89
C VAL A 40 -2.08 10.20 7.52
N ASP A 41 -2.98 11.18 7.46
CA ASP A 41 -4.37 11.00 7.88
C ASP A 41 -5.04 9.94 6.99
N LYS A 42 -5.70 8.95 7.60
CA LYS A 42 -6.51 7.91 6.93
C LYS A 42 -7.39 8.45 5.83
N THR A 43 -7.95 9.64 6.05
CA THR A 43 -8.82 10.32 5.10
C THR A 43 -8.15 10.51 3.73
N GLN A 44 -6.83 10.70 3.68
CA GLN A 44 -6.11 10.97 2.44
C GLN A 44 -6.01 9.77 1.51
N VAL A 45 -5.81 8.56 2.04
CA VAL A 45 -5.78 7.33 1.22
C VAL A 45 -7.14 7.09 0.56
N ASN A 46 -8.22 7.26 1.33
CA ASN A 46 -9.58 7.17 0.79
C ASN A 46 -9.86 8.26 -0.26
N ASN A 47 -9.41 9.49 -0.04
CA ASN A 47 -9.60 10.59 -0.98
C ASN A 47 -8.93 10.30 -2.34
N LEU A 48 -7.75 9.68 -2.36
CA LEU A 48 -7.08 9.28 -3.59
C LEU A 48 -7.89 8.23 -4.35
N LEU A 49 -8.36 7.19 -3.66
CA LEU A 49 -9.17 6.13 -4.28
C LEU A 49 -10.48 6.70 -4.83
N THR A 50 -11.22 7.49 -4.06
CA THR A 50 -12.46 8.15 -4.49
C THR A 50 -12.22 9.07 -5.69
N SER A 51 -11.14 9.85 -5.68
CA SER A 51 -10.80 10.74 -6.80
C SER A 51 -10.51 9.94 -8.07
N MET A 52 -9.77 8.83 -7.97
CA MET A 52 -9.48 7.96 -9.10
C MET A 52 -10.75 7.28 -9.65
N GLN A 53 -11.64 6.80 -8.78
CA GLN A 53 -12.92 6.21 -9.16
C GLN A 53 -13.81 7.20 -9.93
N ASN A 54 -13.78 8.48 -9.54
CA ASN A 54 -14.57 9.53 -10.16
C ASN A 54 -14.01 9.99 -11.51
N PHE A 55 -12.71 10.34 -11.56
CA PHE A 55 -12.13 10.96 -12.76
C PHE A 55 -11.60 9.95 -13.77
N LYS A 56 -11.29 8.72 -13.35
CA LYS A 56 -10.72 7.64 -14.17
C LYS A 56 -9.57 8.12 -15.08
N ASN A 57 -8.70 8.97 -14.53
CA ASN A 57 -7.62 9.61 -15.26
C ASN A 57 -6.36 9.61 -14.38
N VAL A 58 -5.33 8.92 -14.86
CA VAL A 58 -4.12 8.63 -14.08
C VAL A 58 -3.25 9.88 -13.92
N GLU A 59 -3.15 10.71 -14.95
CA GLU A 59 -2.36 11.95 -14.91
C GLU A 59 -2.94 12.96 -13.91
N LYS A 60 -4.28 13.04 -13.82
CA LYS A 60 -4.96 13.84 -12.80
C LYS A 60 -4.70 13.31 -11.39
N LEU A 61 -4.64 11.99 -11.21
CA LEU A 61 -4.30 11.38 -9.93
C LEU A 61 -2.86 11.73 -9.53
N GLU A 62 -1.90 11.66 -10.46
CA GLU A 62 -0.50 12.03 -10.19
C GLU A 62 -0.37 13.49 -9.78
N LEU A 63 -1.05 14.40 -10.49
CA LEU A 63 -1.12 15.82 -10.12
C LEU A 63 -1.74 16.03 -8.73
N LEU A 64 -2.79 15.27 -8.40
CA LEU A 64 -3.41 15.31 -7.08
C LEU A 64 -2.42 14.87 -5.99
N ILE A 65 -1.71 13.74 -6.19
CA ILE A 65 -0.71 13.24 -5.25
C ILE A 65 0.40 14.28 -5.05
N MET A 66 0.97 14.82 -6.13
CA MET A 66 2.01 15.86 -6.05
C MET A 66 1.52 17.11 -5.30
N ARG A 67 0.27 17.54 -5.53
CA ARG A 67 -0.35 18.66 -4.80
C ARG A 67 -0.47 18.36 -3.31
N GLN A 68 -0.92 17.16 -2.94
CA GLN A 68 -1.07 16.75 -1.54
C GLN A 68 0.29 16.63 -0.83
N MET A 69 1.32 16.15 -1.54
CA MET A 69 2.71 16.17 -1.07
C MET A 69 3.19 17.61 -0.80
N GLY A 70 2.96 18.54 -1.74
CA GLY A 70 3.34 19.95 -1.59
C GLY A 70 2.64 20.66 -0.43
N ARG A 71 1.46 20.18 -0.01
CA ARG A 71 0.71 20.68 1.15
C ARG A 71 1.05 19.99 2.46
N GLY A 72 1.89 18.94 2.43
CA GLY A 72 2.19 18.12 3.59
C GLY A 72 1.00 17.29 4.09
N GLU A 73 -0.01 17.06 3.25
CA GLU A 73 -1.16 16.17 3.52
C GLU A 73 -0.76 14.70 3.36
N ILE A 74 0.14 14.42 2.42
CA ILE A 74 0.79 13.11 2.24
C ILE A 74 2.29 13.27 2.52
N ASN A 75 2.84 12.32 3.28
CA ASN A 75 4.29 12.25 3.52
C ASN A 75 5.04 12.04 2.20
N GLN A 76 6.15 12.76 2.02
CA GLN A 76 6.99 12.71 0.81
C GLN A 76 7.38 11.29 0.39
N GLY A 77 7.73 10.42 1.34
CA GLY A 77 8.10 9.03 1.05
C GLY A 77 6.94 8.22 0.47
N ALA A 78 5.76 8.30 1.10
CA ALA A 78 4.56 7.62 0.62
C ALA A 78 4.11 8.16 -0.75
N GLY A 79 4.08 9.49 -0.91
CA GLY A 79 3.71 10.15 -2.16
C GLY A 79 4.65 9.81 -3.32
N LYS A 80 5.97 9.81 -3.06
CA LYS A 80 6.96 9.39 -4.06
C LYS A 80 6.74 7.94 -4.50
N ARG A 81 6.56 7.02 -3.55
CA ARG A 81 6.35 5.60 -3.85
C ARG A 81 5.05 5.34 -4.60
N LEU A 82 3.99 6.10 -4.31
CA LEU A 82 2.74 6.08 -5.08
C LEU A 82 3.00 6.43 -6.55
N ILE A 83 3.67 7.57 -6.82
CA ILE A 83 3.96 8.03 -8.20
C ILE A 83 4.86 7.04 -8.93
N GLU A 84 5.94 6.56 -8.28
CA GLU A 84 6.83 5.54 -8.86
C GLU A 84 6.06 4.28 -9.28
N THR A 85 5.13 3.82 -8.44
CA THR A 85 4.33 2.62 -8.73
C THR A 85 3.38 2.85 -9.90
N ILE A 86 2.73 4.01 -9.98
CA ILE A 86 1.85 4.36 -11.10
C ILE A 86 2.63 4.39 -12.43
N GLU A 87 3.81 5.00 -12.44
CA GLU A 87 4.69 5.04 -13.60
C GLU A 87 5.19 3.64 -14.00
N GLU A 88 5.49 2.76 -13.04
CA GLU A 88 5.81 1.36 -13.29
C GLU A 88 4.63 0.58 -13.89
N ILE A 89 3.39 0.83 -13.45
CA ILE A 89 2.18 0.23 -14.04
C ILE A 89 2.04 0.65 -15.51
N LYS A 90 2.16 1.96 -15.82
CA LYS A 90 2.12 2.48 -17.20
C LYS A 90 3.16 1.83 -18.10
N LYS A 91 4.40 1.69 -17.61
CA LYS A 91 5.53 1.13 -18.37
C LYS A 91 5.41 -0.37 -18.68
N ARG A 92 4.64 -1.12 -17.89
CA ARG A 92 4.42 -2.56 -18.10
C ARG A 92 3.53 -2.87 -19.30
N GLY A 93 2.96 -1.86 -19.98
CA GLY A 93 2.17 -2.04 -21.21
C GLY A 93 0.89 -2.84 -20.98
N VAL A 94 0.29 -2.73 -19.79
CA VAL A 94 -0.97 -3.39 -19.44
C VAL A 94 -2.14 -2.71 -20.15
N ASN A 95 -3.11 -3.50 -20.63
CA ASN A 95 -4.25 -2.99 -21.39
C ASN A 95 -5.22 -2.12 -20.56
N ASP A 96 -5.22 -2.24 -19.23
CA ASP A 96 -6.11 -1.46 -18.35
C ASP A 96 -5.34 -0.79 -17.20
N VAL A 97 -4.60 0.27 -17.52
CA VAL A 97 -3.83 1.04 -16.53
C VAL A 97 -4.74 1.61 -15.44
N VAL A 98 -5.96 2.04 -15.79
CA VAL A 98 -6.91 2.64 -14.84
C VAL A 98 -7.34 1.62 -13.80
N GLU A 99 -7.75 0.42 -14.24
CA GLU A 99 -8.11 -0.67 -13.34
C GLU A 99 -6.94 -1.07 -12.45
N ARG A 100 -5.73 -1.20 -12.99
CA ARG A 100 -4.53 -1.54 -12.18
C ARG A 100 -4.16 -0.49 -11.14
N VAL A 101 -4.36 0.78 -11.46
CA VAL A 101 -4.17 1.87 -10.49
C VAL A 101 -5.26 1.84 -9.41
N LEU A 102 -6.50 1.48 -9.76
CA LEU A 102 -7.58 1.30 -8.80
C LEU A 102 -7.32 0.11 -7.87
N ASP A 103 -6.93 -1.05 -8.40
CA ASP A 103 -6.53 -2.23 -7.64
C ASP A 103 -5.43 -1.86 -6.64
N PHE A 104 -4.37 -1.22 -7.13
CA PHE A 104 -3.26 -0.76 -6.31
C PHE A 104 -3.71 0.15 -5.16
N LEU A 105 -4.51 1.18 -5.42
CA LEU A 105 -5.02 2.08 -4.37
C LEU A 105 -5.94 1.36 -3.39
N GLY A 106 -6.74 0.40 -3.86
CA GLY A 106 -7.54 -0.49 -3.00
C GLY A 106 -6.66 -1.30 -2.05
N TYR A 107 -5.56 -1.87 -2.56
CA TYR A 107 -4.60 -2.60 -1.74
C TYR A 107 -3.87 -1.71 -0.75
N VAL A 108 -3.49 -0.49 -1.14
CA VAL A 108 -2.89 0.50 -0.22
C VAL A 108 -3.84 0.77 0.95
N LYS A 109 -5.12 0.98 0.66
CA LYS A 109 -6.15 1.20 1.69
C LYS A 109 -6.22 0.02 2.66
N TRP A 110 -6.38 -1.20 2.16
CA TRP A 110 -6.51 -2.39 3.02
C TRP A 110 -5.24 -2.69 3.81
N ALA A 111 -4.06 -2.54 3.21
CA ALA A 111 -2.80 -2.68 3.92
C ALA A 111 -2.67 -1.64 5.04
N PHE A 112 -3.03 -0.38 4.77
CA PHE A 112 -3.00 0.68 5.76
C PHE A 112 -3.97 0.41 6.92
N GLU A 113 -5.21 0.01 6.61
CA GLU A 113 -6.24 -0.35 7.60
C GLU A 113 -5.80 -1.54 8.46
N SER A 114 -5.17 -2.55 7.85
CA SER A 114 -4.63 -3.72 8.57
C SER A 114 -3.57 -3.32 9.59
N MET A 115 -2.84 -2.24 9.35
CA MET A 115 -1.81 -1.72 10.26
C MET A 115 -2.33 -0.73 11.30
N GLU A 116 -3.61 -0.35 11.29
CA GLU A 116 -4.13 0.75 12.13
C GLU A 116 -3.78 0.59 13.61
N LYS A 117 -4.00 -0.61 14.15
CA LYS A 117 -3.76 -0.94 15.57
C LYS A 117 -2.33 -1.39 15.87
N MET A 118 -1.44 -1.42 14.88
CA MET A 118 -0.04 -1.76 15.11
C MET A 118 0.71 -0.55 15.67
N GLU A 119 1.58 -0.78 16.65
CA GLU A 119 2.44 0.28 17.21
C GLU A 119 3.48 0.77 16.20
N ALA A 120 4.03 -0.14 15.39
CA ALA A 120 5.02 0.19 14.36
C ALA A 120 4.90 -0.73 13.14
N CYS A 121 5.06 -0.16 11.94
CA CYS A 121 5.15 -0.91 10.69
C CYS A 121 6.61 -1.14 10.23
N SER A 122 7.60 -0.78 11.05
CA SER A 122 9.01 -0.97 10.72
C SER A 122 9.29 -2.41 10.29
N GLY A 123 10.03 -2.54 9.18
CA GLY A 123 10.33 -3.82 8.54
C GLY A 123 9.30 -4.29 7.50
N VAL A 124 8.18 -3.58 7.32
CA VAL A 124 7.20 -3.89 6.27
C VAL A 124 7.62 -3.24 4.95
N ASN A 125 8.01 -4.07 3.97
CA ASN A 125 8.42 -3.63 2.63
C ASN A 125 7.78 -4.43 1.48
N ASN A 126 6.95 -5.41 1.81
CA ASN A 126 6.20 -6.26 0.88
C ASN A 126 5.03 -6.94 1.62
N LEU A 127 4.15 -7.65 0.90
CA LEU A 127 2.98 -8.29 1.52
C LEU A 127 3.38 -9.37 2.53
N SER A 128 4.41 -10.17 2.23
CA SER A 128 4.88 -11.23 3.12
C SER A 128 5.30 -10.68 4.49
N SER A 129 6.09 -9.60 4.51
CA SER A 129 6.54 -8.94 5.74
C SER A 129 5.39 -8.32 6.54
N LEU A 130 4.34 -7.83 5.85
CA LEU A 130 3.12 -7.35 6.50
C LEU A 130 2.36 -8.50 7.15
N VAL A 131 2.15 -9.61 6.44
CA VAL A 131 1.49 -10.81 6.97
C VAL A 131 2.23 -11.33 8.20
N ASP A 132 3.56 -11.45 8.13
CA ASP A 132 4.38 -11.84 9.27
C ASP A 132 4.21 -10.91 10.46
N LYS A 133 4.12 -9.61 10.23
CA LYS A 133 3.91 -8.60 11.27
C LYS A 133 2.53 -8.73 11.92
N VAL A 134 1.49 -8.96 11.13
CA VAL A 134 0.11 -9.19 11.62
C VAL A 134 0.07 -10.45 12.49
N ILE A 135 0.67 -11.55 12.02
CA ILE A 135 0.69 -12.83 12.75
C ILE A 135 1.44 -12.67 14.08
N LYS A 136 2.63 -12.06 14.06
CA LYS A 136 3.46 -11.86 15.27
C LYS A 136 2.90 -10.81 16.23
N GLY A 137 2.22 -9.77 15.72
CA GLY A 137 1.60 -8.71 16.51
C GLY A 137 0.29 -9.11 17.19
N GLY A 138 -0.25 -10.30 16.88
CA GLY A 138 -1.47 -10.84 17.47
C GLY A 138 -1.27 -11.56 18.81
N GLU A 139 -0.04 -11.77 19.28
CA GLU A 139 0.20 -12.28 20.62
C GLU A 139 0.00 -11.15 21.64
N PRO A 140 -0.95 -11.26 22.59
CA PRO A 140 -1.02 -10.32 23.68
C PRO A 140 0.29 -10.42 24.47
N GLN A 141 1.08 -9.34 24.46
CA GLN A 141 2.13 -9.19 25.45
C GLN A 141 1.45 -9.27 26.82
N HIS A 142 1.64 -10.39 27.52
CA HIS A 142 1.31 -10.52 28.93
C HIS A 142 2.01 -9.35 29.63
N ARG A 143 1.26 -8.28 29.90
CA ARG A 143 1.70 -7.23 30.81
C ARG A 143 1.88 -7.94 32.13
N ASN A 144 3.13 -8.20 32.51
CA ASN A 144 3.48 -8.61 33.86
C ASN A 144 2.98 -7.50 34.79
N PHE A 145 1.78 -7.71 35.34
CA PHE A 145 1.25 -6.93 36.45
C PHE A 145 2.18 -7.17 37.64
N GLN A 146 3.19 -6.31 37.79
CA GLN A 146 3.82 -6.13 39.09
C GLN A 146 2.81 -5.35 39.93
N GLY A 147 2.06 -6.09 40.75
CA GLY A 147 1.19 -5.51 41.77
C GLY A 147 1.96 -4.56 42.69
N PRO A 148 1.29 -3.60 43.32
CA PRO A 148 1.95 -2.61 44.16
C PRO A 148 2.69 -3.32 45.30
N LYS A 149 3.99 -3.05 45.43
CA LYS A 149 4.74 -3.38 46.64
C LYS A 149 4.21 -2.48 47.74
N ASN A 150 3.35 -3.03 48.59
CA ASN A 150 2.90 -2.38 49.80
C ASN A 150 4.13 -2.05 50.67
N ARG A 151 4.19 -0.79 51.11
CA ARG A 151 5.13 -0.26 52.09
C ARG A 151 4.68 -0.61 53.50
#